data_AF-A0A1H6VWG4-F1
#
_entry.id   AF-A0A1H6VWG4-F1
#
_cell.length_a   1.000
_cell.length_b   1.000
_cell.length_c   1.000
_cell.angle_alpha   90.00
_cell.angle_beta   90.00
_cell.angle_gamma   90.00
#
_symmetry.space_group_name_H-M   'P 1'
#
loop_
_entity.id
_entity.type
_entity.pdbx_description
1 polymer ?
#
loop_
_entity_poly.entity_id
_entity_poly.type
_entity_poly.pdbx_seq_one_letter_code
_entity_poly.pdbx_strand_id
1 'polypeptide(L)'
;MERKRSSSNKNVYFFGLVLWLMTLPSLAVAQEKLNKLLRERETLHREWQVSESKKSGLFGNRTKKDMSATNEWMDRIIRKDNQIMQELEMLKDIETTEISYEKEDYKYVAQKAEADIVKLKRALSEKDEAIRKEEDEKRRYEWTTLLFFLSTLILGFLYYRKKR
;
A
#
# COMPACT_ATOMS: atom_id res chain seq x y z
N MET A 1 8.40 -45.52 -5.22
CA MET A 1 7.24 -44.93 -4.51
C MET A 1 7.21 -43.40 -4.72
N GLU A 2 6.89 -42.89 -5.92
CA GLU A 2 7.12 -41.44 -6.23
C GLU A 2 5.92 -40.64 -6.74
N ARG A 3 4.73 -41.23 -6.93
CA ARG A 3 3.59 -40.53 -7.56
C ARG A 3 2.74 -39.65 -6.64
N LYS A 4 3.01 -39.56 -5.33
CA LYS A 4 2.08 -38.89 -4.37
C LYS A 4 2.36 -37.41 -4.10
N ARG A 5 3.50 -36.85 -4.52
CA ARG A 5 3.92 -35.49 -4.16
C ARG A 5 3.35 -34.38 -5.06
N SER A 6 2.99 -34.69 -6.31
CA SER A 6 2.47 -33.70 -7.28
C SER A 6 1.02 -33.23 -7.00
N SER A 7 0.18 -34.09 -6.41
CA SER A 7 -1.22 -33.76 -6.10
C SER A 7 -1.37 -32.72 -4.98
N SER A 8 -0.47 -32.73 -4.00
CA SER A 8 -0.54 -31.81 -2.86
C SER A 8 -0.35 -30.35 -3.27
N ASN A 9 0.57 -30.07 -4.19
CA ASN A 9 0.83 -28.70 -4.65
C ASN A 9 -0.34 -28.13 -5.45
N LYS A 10 -0.99 -28.95 -6.29
CA LYS A 10 -2.20 -28.55 -7.03
C LYS A 10 -3.33 -28.15 -6.07
N ASN A 11 -3.50 -28.86 -4.97
CA ASN A 11 -4.49 -28.52 -3.96
C ASN A 11 -4.13 -27.20 -3.26
N VAL A 12 -2.86 -26.94 -2.97
CA VAL A 12 -2.42 -25.67 -2.36
C VAL A 12 -2.68 -24.48 -3.28
N TYR A 13 -2.36 -24.59 -4.57
CA TYR A 13 -2.68 -23.52 -5.55
C TYR A 13 -4.19 -23.34 -5.72
N PHE A 14 -4.97 -24.43 -5.69
CA PHE A 14 -6.43 -24.38 -5.75
C PHE A 14 -7.02 -23.69 -4.52
N PHE A 15 -6.55 -24.04 -3.32
CA PHE A 15 -6.98 -23.37 -2.08
C PHE A 15 -6.58 -21.89 -2.06
N GLY A 16 -5.37 -21.55 -2.51
CA GLY A 16 -4.94 -20.14 -2.64
C GLY A 16 -5.79 -19.34 -3.63
N LEU A 17 -6.15 -19.94 -4.77
CA LEU A 17 -7.03 -19.34 -5.77
C LEU A 17 -8.45 -19.15 -5.23
N VAL A 18 -9.01 -20.14 -4.53
CA VAL A 18 -10.33 -20.05 -3.90
C VAL A 18 -10.35 -18.94 -2.84
N LEU A 19 -9.30 -18.84 -2.02
CA LEU A 19 -9.20 -17.83 -0.97
C LEU A 19 -9.06 -16.41 -1.56
N TRP A 20 -8.33 -16.27 -2.68
CA TRP A 20 -8.23 -15.02 -3.44
C TRP A 20 -9.55 -14.64 -4.16
N LEU A 21 -10.28 -15.61 -4.68
CA LEU A 21 -11.61 -15.39 -5.27
C LEU A 21 -12.66 -14.98 -4.22
N MET A 22 -12.53 -15.46 -2.97
CA MET A 22 -13.46 -15.10 -1.88
C MET A 22 -13.28 -13.67 -1.36
N THR A 23 -12.17 -12.98 -1.65
CA THR A 23 -11.97 -11.57 -1.23
C THR A 23 -12.53 -10.54 -2.22
N LEU A 24 -12.74 -10.94 -3.50
CA LEU A 24 -13.28 -10.07 -4.55
C LEU A 24 -14.71 -9.53 -4.33
N PRO A 25 -15.67 -10.24 -3.71
CA PRO A 25 -17.06 -9.77 -3.66
C PRO A 25 -17.28 -8.59 -2.69
N SER A 26 -16.35 -8.28 -1.78
CA SER A 26 -16.55 -7.28 -0.73
C SER A 26 -16.71 -5.84 -1.26
N LEU A 27 -15.97 -5.44 -2.32
CA LEU A 27 -16.09 -4.11 -2.93
C LEU A 27 -17.37 -3.93 -3.76
N ALA A 28 -17.93 -5.02 -4.30
CA ALA A 28 -19.11 -4.94 -5.17
C ALA A 28 -20.40 -4.62 -4.41
N VAL A 29 -20.49 -5.00 -3.13
CA VAL A 29 -21.73 -4.91 -2.33
C VAL A 29 -22.10 -3.46 -1.99
N ALA A 30 -21.13 -2.61 -1.68
CA ALA A 30 -21.40 -1.22 -1.29
C ALA A 30 -21.91 -0.39 -2.47
N GLN A 31 -21.31 -0.56 -3.64
CA GLN A 31 -21.72 0.09 -4.88
C GLN A 31 -23.10 -0.40 -5.35
N GLU A 32 -23.40 -1.69 -5.16
CA GLU A 32 -24.71 -2.26 -5.49
C GLU A 32 -25.83 -1.67 -4.62
N LYS A 33 -25.58 -1.47 -3.33
CA LYS A 33 -26.53 -0.85 -2.40
C LYS A 33 -26.85 0.60 -2.77
N LEU A 34 -25.84 1.40 -3.10
CA LEU A 34 -26.03 2.78 -3.57
C LEU A 34 -26.84 2.82 -4.88
N ASN A 35 -26.50 1.96 -5.84
CA ASN A 35 -27.22 1.85 -7.12
C ASN A 35 -28.69 1.46 -6.91
N LYS A 36 -28.98 0.59 -5.95
CA LYS A 36 -30.35 0.24 -5.58
C LYS A 36 -31.11 1.45 -5.03
N LEU A 37 -30.53 2.21 -4.10
CA LEU A 37 -31.15 3.41 -3.54
C LEU A 37 -31.43 4.48 -4.61
N LEU A 38 -30.49 4.68 -5.54
CA LEU A 38 -30.66 5.60 -6.66
C LEU A 38 -31.82 5.17 -7.58
N ARG A 39 -31.94 3.87 -7.88
CA ARG A 39 -33.07 3.33 -8.65
C ARG A 39 -34.40 3.54 -7.94
N GLU A 40 -34.46 3.28 -6.63
CA GLU A 40 -35.66 3.50 -5.81
C GLU A 40 -36.06 4.98 -5.79
N ARG A 41 -35.09 5.90 -5.73
CA ARG A 41 -35.33 7.34 -5.80
C ARG A 41 -35.87 7.73 -7.18
N GLU A 42 -35.33 7.19 -8.26
CA GLU A 42 -35.79 7.44 -9.62
C GLU A 42 -37.22 6.91 -9.84
N THR A 43 -37.57 5.75 -9.30
CA THR A 43 -38.95 5.23 -9.36
C THR A 43 -39.92 6.13 -8.60
N LEU A 44 -39.57 6.56 -7.38
CA LEU A 44 -40.42 7.48 -6.61
C LEU A 44 -40.60 8.83 -7.30
N HIS A 45 -39.55 9.34 -7.95
CA HIS A 45 -39.63 10.59 -8.71
C HIS A 45 -40.54 10.44 -9.94
N ARG A 46 -40.48 9.30 -10.65
CA ARG A 46 -41.39 8.99 -11.76
C ARG A 46 -42.84 8.87 -11.30
N GLU A 47 -43.08 8.17 -10.19
CA GLU A 47 -44.42 8.04 -9.61
C GLU A 47 -44.98 9.38 -9.15
N TRP A 48 -44.14 10.23 -8.54
CA TRP A 48 -44.52 11.60 -8.22
C TRP A 48 -44.88 12.40 -9.47
N GLN A 49 -44.09 12.35 -10.55
CA GLN A 49 -44.40 13.03 -11.81
C GLN A 49 -45.73 12.57 -12.43
N VAL A 50 -46.02 11.26 -12.36
CA VAL A 50 -47.32 10.70 -12.80
C VAL A 50 -48.46 11.14 -11.89
N SER A 51 -48.22 11.31 -10.58
CA SER A 51 -49.21 11.86 -9.65
C SER A 51 -49.45 13.36 -9.88
N GLU A 52 -48.42 14.09 -10.27
CA GLU A 52 -48.45 15.52 -10.58
C GLU A 52 -49.26 15.79 -11.85
N SER A 53 -49.12 14.95 -12.88
CA SER A 53 -49.85 15.08 -14.13
C SER A 53 -51.34 14.72 -14.04
N LYS A 54 -51.75 13.98 -12.99
CA LYS A 54 -53.15 13.60 -12.73
C LYS A 54 -53.93 14.63 -11.89
N LYS A 55 -53.32 15.75 -11.52
CA LYS A 55 -53.96 16.77 -10.68
C LYS A 55 -55.17 17.37 -11.38
N SER A 56 -56.33 17.23 -10.74
CA SER A 56 -57.62 17.70 -11.24
C SER A 56 -57.99 19.00 -10.51
N GLY A 57 -57.51 20.12 -11.06
CA GLY A 57 -57.98 21.44 -10.68
C GLY A 57 -58.68 22.08 -11.87
N LEU A 58 -59.99 22.32 -11.77
CA LEU A 58 -60.80 22.90 -12.85
C LEU A 58 -60.31 24.31 -13.29
N PHE A 59 -59.44 24.95 -12.50
CA PHE A 59 -58.88 26.28 -12.78
C PHE A 59 -57.49 26.48 -12.14
N GLY A 60 -56.51 25.62 -12.44
CA GLY A 60 -55.12 25.83 -12.02
C GLY A 60 -54.84 25.79 -10.50
N ASN A 61 -55.88 25.77 -9.66
CA ASN A 61 -55.79 25.63 -8.21
C ASN A 61 -55.76 24.15 -7.83
N ARG A 62 -54.68 23.76 -7.17
CA ARG A 62 -54.51 22.42 -6.57
C ARG A 62 -55.51 22.25 -5.43
N THR A 63 -56.17 21.10 -5.35
CA THR A 63 -57.04 20.80 -4.22
C THR A 63 -56.21 20.49 -2.97
N LYS A 64 -56.81 20.62 -1.77
CA LYS A 64 -56.16 20.22 -0.50
C LYS A 64 -55.68 18.75 -0.52
N LYS A 65 -56.39 17.88 -1.24
CA LYS A 65 -56.03 16.47 -1.43
C LYS A 65 -54.77 16.33 -2.29
N ASP A 66 -54.67 17.09 -3.38
CA ASP A 66 -53.48 17.10 -4.25
C ASP A 66 -52.24 17.65 -3.54
N MET A 67 -52.43 18.67 -2.69
CA MET A 67 -51.35 19.24 -1.87
C MET A 67 -50.84 18.23 -0.84
N SER A 68 -51.75 17.52 -0.15
CA SER A 68 -51.37 16.51 0.85
C SER A 68 -50.61 15.34 0.20
N ALA A 69 -51.09 14.86 -0.94
CA ALA A 69 -50.41 13.82 -1.71
C ALA A 69 -49.02 14.26 -2.18
N THR A 70 -48.88 15.51 -2.64
CA THR A 70 -47.58 16.06 -3.05
C THR A 70 -46.60 16.12 -1.89
N ASN A 71 -47.04 16.58 -0.72
CA ASN A 71 -46.20 16.63 0.48
C ASN A 71 -45.75 15.24 0.91
N GLU A 72 -46.63 14.24 0.82
CA GLU A 72 -46.28 12.85 1.12
C GLU A 72 -45.21 12.30 0.16
N TRP A 73 -45.32 12.59 -1.14
CA TRP A 73 -44.29 12.24 -2.13
C TRP A 73 -42.96 12.92 -1.85
N MET A 74 -42.98 14.22 -1.54
CA MET A 74 -41.77 14.99 -1.20
C MET A 74 -41.09 14.42 0.04
N ASP A 75 -41.85 14.10 1.08
CA ASP A 75 -41.34 13.49 2.30
C ASP A 75 -40.71 12.11 2.05
N ARG A 76 -41.32 11.28 1.17
CA ARG A 76 -40.73 10.00 0.73
C ARG A 76 -39.43 10.19 -0.05
N ILE A 77 -39.38 11.15 -0.96
CA ILE A 77 -38.18 11.46 -1.76
C ILE A 77 -37.06 11.97 -0.86
N ILE A 78 -37.35 12.93 0.03
CA ILE A 78 -36.36 13.48 0.97
C ILE A 78 -35.79 12.40 1.87
N ARG A 79 -36.63 11.50 2.40
CA ARG A 79 -36.14 10.36 3.18
C ARG A 79 -35.16 9.49 2.40
N LYS A 80 -35.42 9.26 1.11
CA LYS A 80 -34.55 8.47 0.23
C LYS A 80 -33.27 9.20 -0.11
N ASP A 81 -33.34 10.51 -0.37
CA ASP A 81 -32.16 11.34 -0.60
C ASP A 81 -31.27 11.37 0.66
N ASN A 82 -31.85 11.41 1.87
CA ASN A 82 -31.08 11.30 3.12
C ASN A 82 -30.39 9.93 3.27
N GLN A 83 -31.07 8.83 2.89
CA GLN A 83 -30.45 7.50 2.87
C GLN A 83 -29.27 7.44 1.87
N ILE A 84 -29.44 8.01 0.68
CA ILE A 84 -28.35 8.09 -0.32
C ILE A 84 -27.17 8.89 0.23
N MET A 85 -27.44 10.03 0.88
CA MET A 85 -26.40 10.88 1.46
C MET A 85 -25.58 10.15 2.53
N GLN A 86 -26.24 9.40 3.42
CA GLN A 86 -25.57 8.62 4.45
C GLN A 86 -24.64 7.54 3.86
N GLU A 87 -25.07 6.85 2.81
CA GLU A 87 -24.20 5.85 2.15
C GLU A 87 -23.02 6.51 1.41
N LEU A 88 -23.22 7.68 0.79
CA LEU A 88 -22.14 8.43 0.15
C LEU A 88 -21.11 8.93 1.17
N GLU A 89 -21.56 9.41 2.33
CA GLU A 89 -20.68 9.83 3.43
C GLU A 89 -19.88 8.64 3.96
N MET A 90 -20.52 7.49 4.17
CA MET A 90 -19.83 6.25 4.57
C MET A 90 -18.76 5.83 3.56
N LEU A 91 -19.05 5.87 2.26
CA LEU A 91 -18.07 5.54 1.21
C LEU A 91 -16.88 6.50 1.22
N LYS A 92 -17.14 7.80 1.39
CA LYS A 92 -16.10 8.82 1.49
C LYS A 92 -15.22 8.64 2.72
N ASP A 93 -15.81 8.30 3.86
CA ASP A 93 -15.07 8.05 5.10
C ASP A 93 -14.16 6.82 4.96
N ILE A 94 -14.63 5.76 4.31
CA ILE A 94 -13.83 4.58 3.99
C ILE A 94 -12.64 4.96 3.09
N GLU A 95 -12.89 5.68 1.99
CA GLU A 95 -11.84 6.13 1.06
C GLU A 95 -10.80 7.02 1.76
N THR A 96 -11.25 7.99 2.56
CA THR A 96 -10.36 8.90 3.29
C THR A 96 -9.53 8.15 4.32
N THR A 97 -10.12 7.17 4.98
CA THR A 97 -9.45 6.31 5.97
C THR A 97 -8.39 5.44 5.31
N GLU A 98 -8.70 4.78 4.19
CA GLU A 98 -7.74 3.97 3.41
C GLU A 98 -6.55 4.82 2.93
N ILE A 99 -6.82 6.00 2.35
CA ILE A 99 -5.76 6.93 1.91
C ILE A 99 -4.88 7.38 3.09
N SER A 100 -5.48 7.63 4.25
CA SER A 100 -4.73 8.03 5.46
C SER A 100 -3.80 6.92 5.93
N TYR A 101 -4.29 5.68 6.01
CA TYR A 101 -3.47 4.53 6.40
C TYR A 101 -2.33 4.28 5.42
N GLU A 102 -2.61 4.30 4.12
CA GLU A 102 -1.59 4.11 3.08
C GLU A 102 -0.48 5.17 3.18
N LYS A 103 -0.85 6.44 3.39
CA LYS A 103 0.11 7.54 3.53
C LYS A 103 0.97 7.43 4.79
N GLU A 104 0.38 7.01 5.91
CA GLU A 104 1.11 6.80 7.16
C GLU A 104 2.09 5.63 7.06
N ASP A 105 1.69 4.53 6.42
CA ASP A 105 2.54 3.37 6.18
C ASP A 105 3.72 3.72 5.27
N TYR A 106 3.49 4.46 4.17
CA TYR A 106 4.57 4.94 3.31
C TYR A 106 5.57 5.80 4.07
N LYS A 107 5.09 6.72 4.91
CA LYS A 107 5.96 7.57 5.72
C LYS A 107 6.80 6.74 6.69
N TYR A 108 6.20 5.75 7.34
CA TYR A 108 6.90 4.86 8.27
C TYR A 108 7.96 3.99 7.56
N VAL A 109 7.60 3.38 6.42
CA VAL A 109 8.53 2.58 5.62
C VAL A 109 9.68 3.42 5.11
N ALA A 110 9.41 4.65 4.62
CA ALA A 110 10.44 5.56 4.15
C ALA A 110 11.42 5.94 5.27
N GLN A 111 10.91 6.31 6.46
CA GLN A 111 11.75 6.63 7.62
C GLN A 111 12.61 5.46 8.06
N LYS A 112 12.05 4.24 8.05
CA LYS A 112 12.79 3.02 8.38
C LYS A 112 13.89 2.75 7.35
N ALA A 113 13.57 2.88 6.06
CA ALA A 113 14.54 2.69 4.99
C ALA A 113 15.69 3.71 5.07
N GLU A 114 15.40 4.98 5.35
CA GLU A 114 16.42 6.01 5.56
C GLU A 114 17.32 5.68 6.75
N ALA A 115 16.75 5.27 7.89
CA ALA A 115 17.51 4.85 9.06
C ALA A 115 18.43 3.65 8.76
N ASP A 116 17.93 2.68 8.01
CA ASP A 116 18.69 1.50 7.62
C ASP A 116 19.80 1.84 6.62
N ILE A 117 19.55 2.73 5.65
CA ILE A 117 20.59 3.25 4.75
C ILE A 117 21.70 3.93 5.53
N VAL A 118 21.37 4.74 6.53
CA VAL A 118 22.39 5.41 7.38
C VAL A 118 23.22 4.38 8.16
N LYS A 119 22.58 3.36 8.73
CA LYS A 119 23.30 2.27 9.43
C LYS A 119 24.23 1.51 8.48
N LEU A 120 23.73 1.15 7.30
CA LEU A 120 24.51 0.44 6.29
C LEU A 120 25.70 1.27 5.80
N LYS A 121 25.50 2.58 5.56
CA LYS A 121 26.60 3.49 5.20
C LYS A 121 27.67 3.57 6.29
N ARG A 122 27.28 3.63 7.56
CA ARG A 122 28.23 3.62 8.69
C ARG A 122 28.98 2.29 8.80
N ALA A 123 28.27 1.17 8.69
CA ALA A 123 28.90 -0.14 8.70
C ALA A 123 29.87 -0.31 7.52
N LEU A 124 29.52 0.21 6.34
CA LEU A 124 30.40 0.20 5.17
C LEU A 124 31.65 1.06 5.41
N SER A 125 31.51 2.28 5.91
CA SER A 125 32.66 3.13 6.22
C SER A 125 33.58 2.51 7.27
N GLU A 126 33.02 1.85 8.29
CA GLU A 126 33.82 1.16 9.31
C GLU A 126 34.59 -0.04 8.72
N LYS A 127 33.96 -0.79 7.81
CA LYS A 127 34.61 -1.89 7.09
C LYS A 127 35.72 -1.38 6.17
N ASP A 128 35.48 -0.30 5.43
CA ASP A 128 36.50 0.32 4.58
C ASP A 128 37.70 0.81 5.40
N GLU A 129 37.45 1.42 6.56
CA GLU A 129 38.52 1.82 7.49
C GLU A 129 39.31 0.62 8.03
N ALA A 130 38.63 -0.48 8.37
CA ALA A 130 39.27 -1.71 8.82
C ALA A 130 40.16 -2.33 7.72
N ILE A 131 39.66 -2.41 6.49
CA ILE A 131 40.41 -2.92 5.33
C ILE A 131 41.65 -2.06 5.10
N ARG A 132 41.52 -0.73 5.12
CA ARG A 132 42.66 0.18 4.96
C ARG A 132 43.72 -0.01 6.05
N LYS A 133 43.32 -0.24 7.30
CA LYS A 133 44.26 -0.53 8.39
C LYS A 133 45.00 -1.85 8.16
N GLU A 134 44.31 -2.90 7.74
CA GLU A 134 44.94 -4.18 7.39
C GLU A 134 45.91 -4.06 6.22
N GLU A 135 45.56 -3.30 5.18
CA GLU A 135 46.45 -3.03 4.04
C GLU A 135 47.70 -2.26 4.46
N ASP A 136 47.55 -1.23 5.31
CA ASP A 136 48.67 -0.46 5.84
C ASP A 136 49.58 -1.29 6.77
N GLU A 137 49.02 -2.23 7.54
CA GLU A 137 49.79 -3.19 8.34
C GLU A 137 50.57 -4.18 7.46
N LYS A 138 49.91 -4.78 6.44
CA LYS A 138 50.58 -5.66 5.48
C LYS A 138 51.70 -4.93 4.76
N ARG A 139 51.46 -3.71 4.26
CA ARG A 139 52.48 -2.90 3.60
C ARG A 139 53.65 -2.61 4.53
N ARG A 140 53.39 -2.22 5.79
CA ARG A 140 54.47 -2.01 6.77
C ARG A 140 55.29 -3.28 7.01
N TYR A 141 54.64 -4.44 7.13
CA TYR A 141 55.33 -5.71 7.30
C TYR A 141 56.21 -6.08 6.10
N GLU A 142 55.72 -5.89 4.87
CA GLU A 142 56.50 -6.10 3.64
C GLU A 142 57.73 -5.18 3.58
N TRP A 143 57.58 -3.90 3.91
CA TRP A 143 58.69 -2.95 3.89
C TRP A 143 59.73 -3.24 4.98
N THR A 144 59.31 -3.62 6.18
CA THR A 144 60.24 -3.95 7.27
C THR A 144 61.05 -5.23 6.99
N THR A 145 60.40 -6.27 6.46
CA THR A 145 61.07 -7.53 6.10
C THR A 145 62.03 -7.34 4.92
N LEU A 146 61.66 -6.55 3.90
CA LEU A 146 62.53 -6.18 2.80
C LEU A 146 63.77 -5.40 3.28
N LEU A 147 63.58 -4.38 4.12
CA LEU A 147 64.68 -3.61 4.70
C LEU A 147 65.63 -4.49 5.53
N PHE A 148 65.07 -5.39 6.35
CA PHE A 148 65.85 -6.30 7.16
C PHE A 148 66.70 -7.25 6.30
N PHE A 149 66.10 -7.83 5.26
CA PHE A 149 66.77 -8.70 4.29
C PHE A 149 67.90 -7.96 3.56
N LEU A 150 67.63 -6.74 3.07
CA LEU A 150 68.63 -5.93 2.38
C LEU A 150 69.80 -5.55 3.31
N SER A 151 69.53 -5.20 4.56
CA SER A 151 70.59 -4.90 5.55
C SER A 151 71.48 -6.11 5.81
N THR A 152 70.89 -7.31 5.90
CA THR A 152 71.61 -8.56 6.14
C THR A 152 72.51 -8.91 4.95
N LEU A 153 72.02 -8.71 3.72
CA LEU A 153 72.81 -8.88 2.49
C LEU A 153 74.00 -7.91 2.43
N ILE A 154 73.79 -6.63 2.75
CA ILE A 154 74.85 -5.61 2.73
C ILE A 154 75.93 -5.93 3.76
N LEU A 155 75.54 -6.27 5.00
CA LEU A 155 76.47 -6.66 6.06
C LEU A 155 77.24 -7.94 5.70
N GLY A 156 76.56 -8.94 5.13
CA GLY A 156 77.18 -10.16 4.63
C GLY A 156 78.21 -9.90 3.53
N PHE A 157 77.87 -9.03 2.57
CA PHE A 157 78.78 -8.63 1.49
C PHE A 157 80.01 -7.89 2.00
N LEU A 158 79.83 -6.94 2.93
CA LEU A 158 80.93 -6.20 3.56
C LEU A 158 81.86 -7.13 4.35
N TYR A 159 81.31 -8.10 5.09
CA TYR A 159 82.09 -9.08 5.83
C TYR A 159 82.90 -9.98 4.89
N TYR A 160 82.31 -10.46 3.80
CA TYR A 160 83.00 -11.26 2.79
C TYR A 160 84.14 -10.48 2.11
N ARG A 161 83.90 -9.21 1.77
CA ARG A 161 84.91 -8.34 1.17
C ARG A 161 86.07 -8.00 2.12
N LYS A 162 85.83 -7.94 3.44
CA LYS A 162 86.86 -7.68 4.46
C LYS A 162 87.72 -8.92 4.77
N LYS A 163 87.21 -10.13 4.52
CA LYS A 163 87.88 -11.39 4.81
C LYS A 163 88.70 -11.93 3.63
N ARG A 164 88.41 -11.49 2.40
CA ARG A 164 89.29 -11.61 1.23
C ARG A 164 90.37 -10.52 1.27
#